data_AF-A0A535PQF2-F1
#
_entry.id   AF-A0A535PQF2-F1
#
_cell.length_a   1.000
_cell.length_b   1.000
_cell.length_c   1.000
_cell.angle_alpha   90.00
_cell.angle_beta   90.00
_cell.angle_gamma   90.00
#
_symmetry.space_group_name_H-M   'P 1'
#
loop_
_entity.id
_entity.type
_entity.pdbx_description
1 polymer ?
#
loop_
_entity_poly.entity_id
_entity_poly.type
_entity_poly.pdbx_seq_one_letter_code
_entity_poly.pdbx_strand_id
1 'polypeptide(L)'
;MSAVQRDYIERMIEQATQAIAQILQVVRAGDLDPAMILVDKTRDLVLGPMRPVLERVDAASAVDLVGKYELDRLRMFAALLGEEGAIHELRGRSTRAEQCYRRALELYAATSLAGAKLKAADWERIALLEPKVEAASIDGRYRVEVRRLAGRSAASHDENAGIVAT
;
A
#
# COMPACT_ATOMS: atom_id res chain seq x y z
N MET A 1 15.78 0.47 -18.85
CA MET A 1 16.23 0.10 -17.49
C MET A 1 17.42 -0.83 -17.64
N SER A 2 18.52 -0.57 -16.92
CA SER A 2 19.72 -1.44 -16.97
C SER A 2 19.51 -2.73 -16.17
N ALA A 3 20.34 -3.75 -16.42
CA ALA A 3 20.30 -5.02 -15.67
C ALA A 3 20.58 -4.82 -14.17
N VAL A 4 21.53 -3.94 -13.83
CA VAL A 4 21.87 -3.58 -12.44
C VAL A 4 20.70 -2.91 -11.73
N GLN A 5 20.01 -1.99 -12.42
CA GLN A 5 18.84 -1.31 -11.85
C GLN A 5 17.69 -2.28 -11.61
N ARG A 6 17.49 -3.25 -12.51
CA ARG A 6 16.48 -4.29 -12.35
C ARG A 6 16.78 -5.17 -11.11
N ASP A 7 18.00 -5.67 -10.98
CA ASP A 7 18.43 -6.48 -9.83
C ASP A 7 18.25 -5.72 -8.51
N TYR A 8 18.61 -4.43 -8.50
CA TYR A 8 18.38 -3.56 -7.35
C TYR A 8 16.90 -3.47 -6.97
N ILE A 9 16.01 -3.22 -7.95
CA ILE A 9 14.57 -3.09 -7.70
C ILE A 9 13.99 -4.43 -7.21
N GLU A 10 14.38 -5.55 -7.81
CA GLU A 10 13.94 -6.88 -7.40
C GLU A 10 14.32 -7.17 -5.94
N ARG A 11 15.58 -6.89 -5.57
CA ARG A 11 16.06 -7.02 -4.18
C ARG A 11 15.33 -6.10 -3.21
N MET A 12 15.09 -4.85 -3.60
CA MET A 12 14.32 -3.92 -2.78
C MET A 12 12.88 -4.41 -2.55
N ILE A 13 12.24 -4.97 -3.58
CA ILE A 13 10.89 -5.53 -3.48
C ILE A 13 10.87 -6.72 -2.52
N GLU A 14 11.84 -7.62 -2.62
CA GLU A 14 11.95 -8.78 -1.72
C GLU A 14 12.13 -8.33 -0.26
N GLN A 15 13.08 -7.43 0.00
CA GLN A 15 13.35 -6.89 1.34
C GLN A 15 12.13 -6.16 1.92
N ALA A 16 11.44 -5.33 1.13
CA ALA A 16 10.24 -4.64 1.58
C ALA A 16 9.09 -5.61 1.88
N THR A 17 8.93 -6.67 1.06
CA THR A 17 7.91 -7.70 1.30
C THR A 17 8.18 -8.45 2.61
N GLN A 18 9.43 -8.82 2.87
CA GLN A 18 9.82 -9.46 4.12
C GLN A 18 9.60 -8.52 5.33
N ALA A 19 9.95 -7.24 5.19
CA ALA A 19 9.75 -6.26 6.26
C ALA A 19 8.27 -6.04 6.57
N ILE A 20 7.39 -6.00 5.56
CA ILE A 20 5.93 -5.91 5.77
C ILE A 20 5.41 -7.13 6.54
N ALA A 21 5.86 -8.34 6.20
CA ALA A 21 5.49 -9.53 6.94
C ALA A 21 5.97 -9.47 8.40
N GLN A 22 7.17 -8.95 8.65
CA GLN A 22 7.70 -8.74 9.99
C GLN A 22 6.90 -7.68 10.77
N ILE A 23 6.53 -6.57 10.14
CA ILE A 23 5.67 -5.53 10.74
C ILE A 23 4.36 -6.17 11.23
N LEU A 24 3.69 -6.96 10.39
CA LEU A 24 2.46 -7.66 10.76
C LEU A 24 2.64 -8.58 11.98
N GLN A 25 3.75 -9.31 12.05
CA GLN A 25 4.05 -10.18 13.20
C GLN A 25 4.24 -9.38 14.49
N VAL A 26 5.00 -8.29 14.43
CA VAL A 26 5.27 -7.41 15.58
C VAL A 26 4.00 -6.70 16.04
N VAL A 27 3.15 -6.25 15.11
CA VAL A 27 1.84 -5.67 15.43
C VAL A 27 0.94 -6.69 16.14
N ARG A 28 0.92 -7.95 15.68
CA ARG A 28 0.15 -9.03 16.34
C ARG A 28 0.65 -9.35 17.75
N ALA A 29 1.93 -9.14 18.02
CA ALA A 29 2.51 -9.28 19.36
C ALA A 29 2.16 -8.11 20.29
N GLY A 30 1.60 -7.01 19.77
CA GLY A 30 1.26 -5.80 20.53
C GLY A 30 2.41 -4.79 20.65
N ASP A 31 3.56 -5.05 20.03
CA ASP A 31 4.76 -4.22 20.10
C ASP A 31 4.71 -3.06 19.09
N LEU A 32 3.83 -2.09 19.34
CA LEU A 32 3.51 -1.03 18.38
C LEU A 32 4.68 -0.05 18.12
N ASP A 33 5.56 0.17 19.09
CA ASP A 33 6.74 1.03 18.95
C ASP A 33 7.78 0.40 18.01
N PRO A 34 8.25 -0.84 18.22
CA PRO A 34 9.07 -1.55 17.23
C PRO A 34 8.44 -1.67 15.84
N ALA A 35 7.13 -1.91 15.76
CA ALA A 35 6.42 -1.97 14.49
C ALA A 35 6.54 -0.64 13.71
N MET A 36 6.37 0.49 14.39
CA MET A 36 6.51 1.81 13.77
C MET A 36 7.95 2.07 13.29
N ILE A 37 8.95 1.68 14.08
CA ILE A 37 10.37 1.79 13.66
C ILE A 37 10.64 0.98 12.40
N LEU A 38 10.06 -0.22 12.28
CA LEU A 38 10.19 -1.05 11.07
C LEU A 38 9.48 -0.42 9.87
N VAL A 39 8.30 0.18 10.05
CA VAL A 39 7.61 0.95 9.00
C VAL A 39 8.52 2.06 8.48
N ASP A 40 9.09 2.87 9.37
CA ASP A 40 9.94 4.00 8.99
C ASP A 40 11.20 3.55 8.24
N LYS A 41 11.90 2.53 8.74
CA LYS A 41 13.08 1.98 8.04
C LYS A 41 12.74 1.42 6.67
N THR A 42 11.58 0.77 6.53
CA THR A 42 11.15 0.20 5.26
C THR A 42 10.75 1.29 4.27
N ARG A 43 10.18 2.40 4.74
CA ARG A 43 9.93 3.58 3.90
C ARG A 43 11.22 4.18 3.36
N ASP A 44 12.24 4.31 4.21
CA ASP A 44 13.56 4.80 3.77
C ASP A 44 14.17 3.88 2.70
N LEU A 45 14.04 2.56 2.85
CA LEU A 45 14.47 1.60 1.84
C LEU A 45 13.72 1.76 0.51
N VAL A 46 12.39 1.86 0.56
CA VAL A 46 11.52 1.87 -0.63
C VAL A 46 11.58 3.20 -1.38
N LEU A 47 11.57 4.32 -0.66
CA LEU A 47 11.47 5.65 -1.25
C LEU A 47 12.83 6.32 -1.39
N GLY A 48 13.82 5.90 -0.58
CA GLY A 48 15.16 6.46 -0.59
C GLY A 48 15.14 7.98 -0.45
N PRO A 49 15.97 8.70 -1.23
CA PRO A 49 16.05 10.16 -1.18
C PRO A 49 14.75 10.89 -1.54
N MET A 50 13.81 10.23 -2.24
CA MET A 50 12.54 10.84 -2.65
C MET A 50 11.51 10.88 -1.52
N ARG A 51 11.74 10.19 -0.39
CA ARG A 51 10.80 10.10 0.73
C ARG A 51 10.19 11.46 1.13
N PRO A 52 10.97 12.53 1.42
CA PRO A 52 10.40 13.78 1.90
C PRO A 52 9.48 14.47 0.89
N VAL A 53 9.71 14.23 -0.41
CA VAL A 53 8.88 14.79 -1.48
C VAL A 53 7.61 13.95 -1.67
N LEU A 54 7.75 12.62 -1.76
CA LEU A 54 6.64 11.69 -2.01
C LEU A 54 5.61 11.66 -0.86
N GLU A 55 6.04 11.95 0.37
CA GLU A 55 5.14 12.10 1.53
C GLU A 55 4.28 13.38 1.48
N ARG A 56 4.67 14.39 0.69
CA ARG A 56 4.01 15.72 0.67
C ARG A 56 3.14 15.96 -0.54
N VAL A 57 3.44 15.33 -1.68
CA VAL A 57 2.74 15.54 -2.95
C VAL A 57 1.45 14.71 -3.02
N ASP A 58 0.52 15.04 -3.90
CA ASP A 58 -0.68 14.21 -4.13
C ASP A 58 -0.33 12.90 -4.88
N ALA A 59 -1.31 11.98 -5.01
CA ALA A 59 -1.03 10.65 -5.55
C ALA A 59 -0.69 10.68 -7.05
N ALA A 60 -1.30 11.59 -7.82
CA ALA A 60 -0.95 11.80 -9.24
C ALA A 60 0.48 12.31 -9.39
N SER A 61 0.85 13.35 -8.62
CA SER A 61 2.20 13.90 -8.65
C SER A 61 3.25 12.87 -8.18
N ALA A 62 2.90 12.00 -7.24
CA ALA A 62 3.77 10.91 -6.82
C ALA A 62 4.07 9.95 -7.98
N VAL A 63 3.04 9.56 -8.75
CA VAL A 63 3.18 8.74 -9.96
C VAL A 63 4.07 9.42 -11.00
N ASP A 64 3.86 10.71 -11.25
CA ASP A 64 4.63 11.48 -12.22
C ASP A 64 6.11 11.58 -11.81
N LEU A 65 6.39 11.78 -10.51
CA LEU A 65 7.74 11.91 -9.98
C LEU A 65 8.55 10.60 -10.03
N VAL A 66 7.95 9.47 -9.64
CA VAL A 66 8.67 8.17 -9.71
C VAL A 66 8.80 7.66 -11.14
N GLY A 67 7.83 8.02 -12.00
CA GLY A 67 7.73 7.56 -13.37
C GLY A 67 7.27 6.10 -13.51
N LYS A 68 6.82 5.77 -14.73
CA LYS A 68 6.15 4.50 -15.06
C LYS A 68 6.94 3.21 -14.75
N TYR A 69 8.26 3.31 -14.60
CA TYR A 69 9.14 2.16 -14.37
C TYR A 69 9.36 1.83 -12.89
N GLU A 70 8.96 2.71 -11.97
CA GLU A 70 9.17 2.55 -10.54
C GLU A 70 7.86 2.53 -9.74
N LEU A 71 6.74 2.24 -10.40
CA LEU A 71 5.41 2.19 -9.78
C LEU A 71 5.31 1.15 -8.64
N ASP A 72 6.16 0.12 -8.64
CA ASP A 72 6.26 -0.82 -7.51
C ASP A 72 6.67 -0.13 -6.19
N ARG A 73 7.45 0.97 -6.24
CA ARG A 73 7.78 1.75 -5.04
C ARG A 73 6.53 2.36 -4.42
N LEU A 74 5.67 2.95 -5.24
CA LEU A 74 4.41 3.54 -4.76
C LEU A 74 3.44 2.48 -4.25
N ARG A 75 3.40 1.32 -4.91
CA ARG A 75 2.60 0.17 -4.46
C ARG A 75 3.05 -0.33 -3.08
N MET A 76 4.35 -0.43 -2.85
CA MET A 76 4.91 -0.80 -1.54
C MET A 76 4.73 0.30 -0.50
N PHE A 77 4.83 1.56 -0.90
CA PHE A 77 4.58 2.69 0.00
C PHE A 77 3.11 2.73 0.45
N ALA A 78 2.17 2.49 -0.47
CA ALA A 78 0.75 2.34 -0.14
C ALA A 78 0.53 1.19 0.86
N ALA A 79 1.19 0.05 0.69
CA ALA A 79 1.13 -1.05 1.65
C ALA A 79 1.63 -0.62 3.04
N LEU A 80 2.78 0.07 3.12
CA LEU A 80 3.35 0.57 4.37
C LEU A 80 2.47 1.62 5.06
N LEU A 81 1.72 2.43 4.31
CA LEU A 81 0.72 3.35 4.85
C LEU A 81 -0.47 2.58 5.44
N GLY A 82 -0.89 1.47 4.83
CA GLY A 82 -1.87 0.56 5.42
C GLY A 82 -1.43 0.04 6.79
N GLU A 83 -0.19 -0.44 6.89
CA GLU A 83 0.34 -0.94 8.16
C GLU A 83 0.51 0.17 9.21
N GLU A 84 0.99 1.36 8.81
CA GLU A 84 1.07 2.53 9.71
C GLU A 84 -0.31 2.92 10.25
N GLY A 85 -1.32 2.92 9.38
CA GLY A 85 -2.69 3.22 9.77
C GLY A 85 -3.22 2.23 10.80
N ALA A 86 -2.95 0.93 10.63
CA ALA A 86 -3.33 -0.10 11.60
C ALA A 86 -2.65 0.12 12.96
N ILE A 87 -1.37 0.49 12.97
CA ILE A 87 -0.65 0.83 14.20
C ILE A 87 -1.27 2.07 14.87
N HIS A 88 -1.65 3.09 14.10
CA HIS A 88 -2.33 4.27 14.63
C HIS A 88 -3.71 3.96 15.20
N GLU A 89 -4.48 3.10 14.54
CA GLU A 89 -5.79 2.63 15.01
C GLU A 89 -5.65 1.89 16.34
N LEU A 90 -4.71 0.95 16.45
CA LEU A 90 -4.42 0.21 17.68
C LEU A 90 -3.93 1.11 18.83
N ARG A 91 -3.32 2.26 18.52
CA ARG A 91 -2.95 3.31 19.49
C ARG A 91 -4.10 4.26 19.83
N GLY A 92 -5.31 4.05 19.32
CA GLY A 92 -6.47 4.93 19.52
C GLY A 92 -6.37 6.28 18.77
N ARG A 93 -5.52 6.38 17.73
CA ARG A 93 -5.29 7.60 16.95
C ARG A 93 -6.08 7.56 15.63
N SER A 94 -7.40 7.44 15.71
CA SER A 94 -8.27 7.17 14.56
C SER A 94 -8.12 8.16 13.41
N THR A 95 -8.00 9.47 13.69
CA THR A 95 -7.78 10.48 12.65
C THR A 95 -6.49 10.26 11.87
N ARG A 96 -5.41 9.83 12.54
CA ARG A 96 -4.14 9.52 11.84
C ARG A 96 -4.26 8.22 11.05
N ALA A 97 -4.94 7.23 11.61
CA ALA A 97 -5.20 5.97 10.91
C ALA A 97 -5.95 6.19 9.59
N GLU A 98 -7.04 6.96 9.64
CA GLU A 98 -7.83 7.29 8.46
C GLU A 98 -7.02 8.06 7.40
N GLN A 99 -6.17 9.01 7.82
CA GLN A 99 -5.28 9.72 6.90
C GLN A 99 -4.33 8.76 6.16
N CYS A 100 -3.72 7.81 6.89
CA CYS A 100 -2.85 6.79 6.30
C CYS A 100 -3.62 5.88 5.33
N TYR A 101 -4.80 5.38 5.74
CA TYR A 101 -5.64 4.51 4.91
C TYR A 101 -6.11 5.20 3.64
N ARG A 102 -6.61 6.43 3.74
CA ARG A 102 -7.00 7.24 2.60
C ARG A 102 -5.82 7.41 1.64
N ARG A 103 -4.65 7.80 2.15
CA ARG A 103 -3.47 8.00 1.33
C ARG A 103 -3.02 6.72 0.63
N ALA A 104 -3.10 5.58 1.31
CA ALA A 104 -2.81 4.27 0.71
C ALA A 104 -3.77 3.96 -0.46
N LEU A 105 -5.08 4.14 -0.26
CA LEU A 105 -6.10 3.90 -1.29
C LEU A 105 -5.89 4.81 -2.51
N GLU A 106 -5.60 6.10 -2.30
CA GLU A 106 -5.32 7.05 -3.38
C GLU A 106 -4.07 6.67 -4.17
N LEU A 107 -3.00 6.24 -3.50
CA LEU A 107 -1.78 5.76 -4.16
C LEU A 107 -2.01 4.47 -4.96
N TYR A 108 -2.78 3.52 -4.43
CA TYR A 108 -3.16 2.30 -5.17
C TYR A 108 -3.98 2.64 -6.42
N ALA A 109 -4.96 3.53 -6.30
CA ALA A 109 -5.77 3.97 -7.42
C ALA A 109 -4.95 4.71 -8.48
N ALA A 110 -4.13 5.68 -8.09
CA ALA A 110 -3.25 6.40 -9.01
C ALA A 110 -2.27 5.47 -9.72
N THR A 111 -1.68 4.51 -8.99
CA THR A 111 -0.74 3.52 -9.53
C THR A 111 -1.44 2.58 -10.53
N SER A 112 -2.67 2.15 -10.24
CA SER A 112 -3.50 1.36 -11.15
C SER A 112 -3.86 2.13 -12.43
N LEU A 113 -4.29 3.39 -12.30
CA LEU A 113 -4.60 4.26 -13.43
C LEU A 113 -3.37 4.55 -14.31
N ALA A 114 -2.17 4.57 -13.72
CA ALA A 114 -0.91 4.70 -14.45
C ALA A 114 -0.47 3.40 -15.17
N GLY A 115 -1.25 2.33 -15.07
CA GLY A 115 -1.02 1.07 -15.77
C GLY A 115 -0.21 0.04 -14.98
N ALA A 116 0.04 0.24 -13.70
CA ALA A 116 0.71 -0.77 -12.88
C ALA A 116 -0.18 -2.01 -12.68
N LYS A 117 0.44 -3.19 -12.72
CA LYS A 117 -0.23 -4.43 -12.35
C LYS A 117 -0.18 -4.61 -10.84
N LEU A 118 -1.32 -4.39 -10.18
CA LEU A 118 -1.48 -4.73 -8.76
C LEU A 118 -1.49 -6.26 -8.54
N LYS A 119 -0.95 -6.68 -7.39
CA LYS A 119 -0.81 -8.08 -6.96
C LYS A 119 -1.95 -8.47 -6.02
N ALA A 120 -2.13 -9.78 -5.80
CA ALA A 120 -3.14 -10.34 -4.87
C ALA A 120 -3.19 -9.61 -3.51
N ALA A 121 -2.02 -9.46 -2.89
CA ALA A 121 -1.87 -8.80 -1.61
C ALA A 121 -2.23 -7.30 -1.62
N ASP A 122 -2.22 -6.63 -2.77
CA ASP A 122 -2.71 -5.24 -2.88
C ASP A 122 -4.23 -5.22 -2.92
N TRP A 123 -4.86 -6.14 -3.65
CA TRP A 123 -6.31 -6.26 -3.71
C TRP A 123 -6.91 -6.53 -2.32
N GLU A 124 -6.31 -7.46 -1.57
CA GLU A 124 -6.70 -7.77 -0.20
C GLU A 124 -6.56 -6.55 0.72
N ARG A 125 -5.45 -5.81 0.63
CA ARG A 125 -5.26 -4.57 1.39
C ARG A 125 -6.30 -3.53 1.02
N ILE A 126 -6.55 -3.30 -0.26
CA ILE A 126 -7.55 -2.33 -0.71
C ILE A 126 -8.93 -2.68 -0.16
N ALA A 127 -9.32 -3.96 -0.23
CA ALA A 127 -10.60 -4.43 0.32
C ALA A 127 -10.69 -4.27 1.85
N LEU A 128 -9.58 -4.44 2.58
CA LEU A 128 -9.51 -4.20 4.02
C LEU A 128 -9.61 -2.71 4.38
N LEU A 129 -8.97 -1.84 3.58
CA LEU A 129 -8.84 -0.42 3.87
C LEU A 129 -10.05 0.40 3.42
N GLU A 130 -10.71 0.03 2.32
CA GLU A 130 -11.87 0.75 1.77
C GLU A 130 -12.97 1.03 2.81
N PRO A 131 -13.44 0.06 3.61
CA PRO A 131 -14.50 0.32 4.58
C PRO A 131 -14.03 1.15 5.79
N LYS A 132 -12.72 1.37 5.96
CA LYS A 132 -12.13 2.14 7.08
C LYS A 132 -12.01 3.64 6.77
N VAL A 133 -12.37 4.06 5.56
CA VAL A 133 -12.24 5.44 5.10
C VAL A 133 -13.59 5.93 4.62
N GLU A 134 -14.01 7.11 5.08
CA GLU A 134 -15.24 7.70 4.57
C GLU A 134 -15.08 7.99 3.07
N ALA A 135 -15.99 7.48 2.24
CA ALA A 135 -15.88 7.63 0.78
C ALA A 135 -15.79 9.10 0.32
N ALA A 136 -16.35 10.03 1.08
CA ALA A 136 -16.27 11.47 0.81
C ALA A 136 -14.88 12.07 1.07
N SER A 137 -14.05 11.42 1.89
CA SER A 137 -12.70 11.89 2.25
C SER A 137 -11.66 11.60 1.17
N ILE A 138 -11.88 10.56 0.35
CA ILE A 138 -11.04 10.19 -0.81
C ILE A 138 -11.24 11.25 -1.90
N ASP A 139 -10.15 11.69 -2.53
CA ASP A 139 -10.22 12.59 -3.69
C ASP A 139 -11.15 12.02 -4.77
N GLY A 140 -12.06 12.85 -5.29
CA GLY A 140 -13.08 12.46 -6.26
C GLY A 140 -12.52 11.76 -7.49
N ARG A 141 -11.27 12.08 -7.89
CA ARG A 141 -10.56 11.45 -9.01
C ARG A 141 -10.34 9.95 -8.83
N TYR A 142 -10.25 9.47 -7.58
CA TYR A 142 -9.88 8.09 -7.28
C TYR A 142 -11.03 7.22 -6.78
N ARG A 143 -12.16 7.79 -6.34
CA ARG A 143 -13.26 7.04 -5.72
C ARG A 143 -13.78 5.87 -6.57
N VAL A 144 -13.99 6.12 -7.86
CA VAL A 144 -14.48 5.10 -8.80
C VAL A 144 -13.47 3.97 -8.93
N GLU A 145 -12.19 4.33 -9.05
CA GLU A 145 -11.12 3.36 -9.17
C GLU A 145 -10.99 2.53 -7.90
N VAL A 146 -10.90 3.15 -6.71
CA VAL A 146 -10.84 2.45 -5.42
C VAL A 146 -11.96 1.42 -5.28
N ARG A 147 -13.21 1.80 -5.60
CA ARG A 147 -14.36 0.87 -5.55
C ARG A 147 -14.21 -0.30 -6.54
N ARG A 148 -13.74 -0.03 -7.77
CA ARG A 148 -13.45 -1.07 -8.77
C ARG A 148 -12.37 -2.03 -8.26
N LEU A 149 -11.32 -1.49 -7.65
CA LEU A 149 -10.21 -2.28 -7.11
C LEU A 149 -10.66 -3.16 -5.93
N ALA A 150 -11.44 -2.61 -4.99
CA ALA A 150 -11.98 -3.34 -3.84
C ALA A 150 -12.92 -4.49 -4.27
N GLY A 151 -13.81 -4.24 -5.25
CA GLY A 151 -14.72 -5.26 -5.77
C GLY A 151 -14.02 -6.45 -6.44
N ARG A 152 -12.78 -6.28 -6.92
CA ARG A 152 -12.00 -7.36 -7.55
C ARG A 152 -11.50 -8.39 -6.56
N SER A 153 -11.22 -7.99 -5.31
CA SER A 153 -10.82 -8.91 -4.25
C SER A 153 -11.96 -9.88 -3.90
N ALA A 154 -13.20 -9.39 -3.86
CA ALA A 154 -14.38 -10.22 -3.60
C ALA A 154 -14.58 -11.30 -4.67
N ALA A 155 -14.45 -10.94 -5.95
CA ALA A 155 -14.59 -11.89 -7.06
C ALA A 155 -13.52 -13.00 -7.06
N SER A 156 -12.28 -12.67 -6.65
CA SER A 156 -11.19 -13.65 -6.56
C SER A 156 -11.34 -14.65 -5.41
N HIS A 157 -12.09 -14.31 -4.35
CA HIS A 157 -12.38 -15.24 -3.26
C HIS A 157 -13.47 -16.26 -3.64
N ASP A 158 -14.46 -15.85 -4.45
CA ASP A 158 -15.54 -16.74 -4.90
C ASP A 158 -15.08 -17.79 -5.92
N GLU A 159 -14.16 -17.46 -6.83
CA GLU A 159 -13.61 -18.43 -7.80
C GLU A 159 -12.80 -19.55 -7.12
N ASN A 160 -12.18 -19.28 -5.97
CA ASN A 160 -11.36 -20.28 -5.25
C ASN A 160 -12.20 -21.17 -4.31
N ALA A 161 -13.39 -20.73 -3.91
CA ALA A 161 -14.33 -21.52 -3.11
C ALA A 161 -15.08 -22.59 -3.92
N GLY A 162 -15.13 -22.45 -5.26
CA GLY A 162 -15.80 -23.39 -6.17
C GLY A 162 -15.01 -24.65 -6.54
N ILE A 163 -13.74 -24.78 -6.15
CA ILE A 163 -12.85 -25.88 -6.60
C ILE A 163 -12.74 -27.03 -5.56
N VAL A 164 -13.27 -26.87 -4.34
CA VAL A 164 -13.16 -27.89 -3.26
C VAL A 164 -14.40 -28.78 -3.12
N ALA A 165 -15.36 -28.69 -4.04
CA ALA A 165 -16.58 -29.51 -4.04
C ALA A 165 -16.66 -30.45 -5.25
N THR A 166 -15.75 -31.42 -5.33
CA THR A 166 -15.95 -32.62 -6.15
C THR A 166 -15.18 -33.82 -5.61
#